data_AF-A0A7C6ZH98-F1
#
_entry.id   AF-A0A7C6ZH98-F1
#
_cell.length_a   1.000
_cell.length_b   1.000
_cell.length_c   1.000
_cell.angle_alpha   90.00
_cell.angle_beta   90.00
_cell.angle_gamma   90.00
#
_symmetry.space_group_name_H-M   'P 1'
#
loop_
_entity.id
_entity.type
_entity.pdbx_description
1 polymer ?
#
loop_
_entity_poly.entity_id
_entity_poly.type
_entity_poly.pdbx_seq_one_letter_code
_entity_poly.pdbx_strand_id
1 'polypeptide(L)'
;MITEGLYTIGVVSQMTNLSERQIRYYEKQGLVRPARTPGGRRLFSKKDVSDLIRVKHLLAMGYSVAEIKARWGVDRPKPQETIESPYKTRATKGEDTYE
;
A
#
# COMPACT_ATOMS: atom_id res chain seq x y z
N MET A 1 14.64 -8.44 -3.98
CA MET A 1 14.80 -7.31 -3.02
C MET A 1 13.44 -6.66 -2.77
N ILE A 2 13.24 -6.12 -1.56
CA ILE A 2 11.94 -5.88 -0.93
C ILE A 2 11.31 -4.60 -1.49
N THR A 3 10.19 -4.71 -2.20
CA THR A 3 9.33 -3.57 -2.56
C THR A 3 8.84 -2.94 -1.27
N GLU A 4 9.32 -1.75 -0.91
CA GLU A 4 8.99 -1.13 0.38
C GLU A 4 7.50 -0.80 0.45
N GLY A 5 6.75 -1.68 1.09
CA GLY A 5 5.49 -1.31 1.68
C GLY A 5 5.79 -0.34 2.82
N LEU A 6 5.34 0.90 2.68
CA LEU A 6 5.59 1.97 3.66
C LEU A 6 4.33 2.37 4.41
N TYR A 7 3.15 2.13 3.82
CA TYR A 7 1.89 2.63 4.33
C TYR A 7 1.03 1.51 4.90
N THR A 8 0.47 1.73 6.08
CA THR A 8 -0.54 0.84 6.65
C THR A 8 -1.87 1.03 5.90
N ILE A 9 -2.76 0.05 6.00
CA ILE A 9 -4.07 0.12 5.34
C ILE A 9 -4.90 1.35 5.75
N GLY A 10 -4.78 1.80 7.00
CA GLY A 10 -5.45 3.01 7.49
C GLY A 10 -4.91 4.27 6.82
N VAL A 11 -3.58 4.39 6.67
CA VAL A 11 -2.97 5.51 5.95
C VAL A 11 -3.39 5.51 4.48
N VAL A 12 -3.38 4.35 3.83
CA VAL A 12 -3.84 4.22 2.43
C VAL A 12 -5.32 4.57 2.29
N SER A 13 -6.15 4.19 3.26
CA SER A 13 -7.57 4.54 3.28
C SER A 13 -7.75 6.05 3.25
N GLN A 14 -7.00 6.79 4.07
CA GLN A 14 -7.02 8.24 4.10
C GLN A 14 -6.50 8.86 2.78
N MET A 15 -5.39 8.34 2.25
CA MET A 15 -4.78 8.86 1.00
C MET A 15 -5.67 8.67 -0.23
N THR A 16 -6.38 7.54 -0.31
CA THR A 16 -7.16 7.16 -1.51
C THR A 16 -8.65 7.49 -1.38
N ASN A 17 -9.10 7.83 -0.16
CA ASN A 17 -10.51 7.95 0.21
C ASN A 17 -11.31 6.68 -0.17
N LEU A 18 -10.69 5.52 0.01
CA LEU A 18 -11.31 4.20 -0.09
C LEU A 18 -11.44 3.62 1.30
N SER A 19 -12.51 2.90 1.59
CA SER A 19 -12.61 2.14 2.83
C SER A 19 -11.57 1.01 2.85
N GLU A 20 -11.09 0.65 4.04
CA GLU A 20 -10.18 -0.50 4.17
C GLU A 20 -10.79 -1.80 3.62
N ARG A 21 -12.12 -1.95 3.69
CA ARG A 21 -12.85 -3.08 3.10
C ARG A 21 -12.66 -3.12 1.58
N GLN A 22 -12.79 -1.99 0.89
CA GLN A 22 -12.54 -1.88 -0.54
C GLN A 22 -11.08 -2.21 -0.87
N ILE A 23 -10.13 -1.68 -0.11
CA ILE A 23 -8.70 -1.94 -0.32
C ILE A 23 -8.39 -3.45 -0.20
N ARG A 24 -8.90 -4.11 0.84
CA ARG A 24 -8.78 -5.57 1.01
C ARG A 24 -9.44 -6.35 -0.12
N TYR A 25 -10.58 -5.87 -0.60
CA TYR A 25 -11.26 -6.48 -1.73
C TYR A 25 -10.44 -6.37 -3.01
N TYR A 26 -9.87 -5.21 -3.33
CA TYR A 26 -9.02 -5.01 -4.51
C TYR A 26 -7.70 -5.79 -4.45
N GLU A 27 -7.10 -5.93 -3.27
CA GLU A 27 -6.00 -6.87 -3.03
C GLU A 27 -6.42 -8.31 -3.36
N LYS A 28 -7.57 -8.77 -2.85
CA LYS A 28 -8.10 -10.12 -3.14
C LYS A 28 -8.35 -10.33 -4.64
N GLN A 29 -8.74 -9.29 -5.36
CA GLN A 29 -8.89 -9.33 -6.82
C GLN A 29 -7.56 -9.27 -7.59
N GLY A 30 -6.44 -9.07 -6.89
CA GLY A 30 -5.09 -9.03 -7.47
C GLY A 30 -4.70 -7.66 -8.05
N LEU A 31 -5.50 -6.61 -7.82
CA LEU A 31 -5.23 -5.27 -8.34
C LEU A 31 -4.02 -4.61 -7.63
N VAL A 32 -3.81 -4.94 -6.36
CA VAL A 32 -2.61 -4.53 -5.62
C VAL A 32 -1.96 -5.73 -4.94
N ARG A 33 -0.67 -5.62 -4.65
CA ARG A 33 0.11 -6.69 -4.02
C ARG A 33 0.99 -6.09 -2.93
N PRO A 34 0.39 -5.70 -1.78
CA PRO A 34 1.14 -5.14 -0.68
C PRO A 34 2.14 -6.15 -0.13
N ALA A 35 3.27 -5.64 0.36
CA ALA A 35 4.19 -6.42 1.16
C ALA A 35 3.55 -6.76 2.51
N ARG A 36 4.15 -7.72 3.21
CA ARG A 36 3.75 -8.07 4.58
C ARG A 36 4.92 -7.92 5.53
N THR A 37 4.67 -7.39 6.73
CA THR A 37 5.64 -7.44 7.81
C THR A 37 5.82 -8.89 8.30
N PRO A 38 6.91 -9.19 9.03
CA PRO A 38 7.05 -10.46 9.73
C PRO A 38 5.84 -10.79 10.64
N GLY A 39 5.21 -9.78 11.23
CA GLY A 39 3.97 -9.91 12.02
C GLY A 39 2.68 -10.01 11.19
N GLY A 40 2.76 -10.20 9.87
CA GLY A 40 1.61 -10.42 8.99
C GLY A 40 0.77 -9.19 8.63
N ARG A 41 1.20 -7.98 9.04
CA ARG A 41 0.49 -6.73 8.71
C ARG A 41 0.79 -6.33 7.26
N ARG A 42 -0.20 -5.82 6.55
CA ARG A 42 -0.06 -5.32 5.18
C ARG A 42 0.66 -3.99 5.17
N LEU A 43 1.62 -3.88 4.27
CA LEU A 43 2.31 -2.64 3.97
C LEU A 43 2.22 -2.37 2.47
N PHE A 44 1.63 -1.23 2.14
CA PHE A 44 1.40 -0.79 0.77
C PHE A 44 2.52 0.13 0.33
N SER A 45 3.03 -0.08 -0.87
CA SER A 45 4.01 0.80 -1.49
C SER A 45 3.34 2.04 -2.07
N LYS A 46 4.12 3.07 -2.43
CA LYS A 46 3.61 4.21 -3.21
C LYS A 46 2.95 3.75 -4.51
N LYS A 47 3.49 2.70 -5.14
CA LYS A 47 2.90 2.12 -6.35
C LYS A 47 1.51 1.54 -6.09
N ASP A 48 1.34 0.79 -5.00
CA ASP A 48 0.02 0.24 -4.65
C ASP A 48 -1.01 1.35 -4.40
N VAL A 49 -0.59 2.48 -3.82
CA VAL A 49 -1.46 3.65 -3.63
C VAL A 49 -1.88 4.24 -4.98
N SER A 50 -0.93 4.49 -5.89
CA SER A 50 -1.23 4.98 -7.24
C SER A 50 -2.14 4.02 -8.02
N ASP A 51 -1.90 2.72 -7.87
CA ASP A 51 -2.70 1.66 -8.45
C ASP A 51 -4.16 1.75 -7.93
N LEU A 52 -4.36 1.90 -6.61
CA LEU A 52 -5.69 2.05 -6.00
C LEU A 52 -6.43 3.31 -6.48
N ILE A 53 -5.73 4.44 -6.64
CA ILE A 53 -6.31 5.67 -7.19
C ILE A 53 -6.78 5.44 -8.62
N ARG A 54 -5.99 4.75 -9.44
CA ARG A 54 -6.36 4.42 -10.82
C ARG A 54 -7.56 3.46 -10.87
N VAL A 55 -7.62 2.45 -9.99
CA VAL A 55 -8.82 1.59 -9.85
C VAL A 55 -10.04 2.42 -9.53
N LYS A 56 -9.93 3.36 -8.57
CA LYS A 56 -11.03 4.25 -8.18
C LYS A 56 -11.55 5.08 -9.36
N HIS A 57 -10.66 5.66 -10.16
CA HIS A 57 -11.06 6.44 -11.34
C HIS A 57 -11.75 5.57 -12.39
N LEU A 58 -11.27 4.35 -12.63
CA LEU A 58 -11.92 3.41 -13.56
C LEU A 58 -13.32 3.02 -13.09
N LEU A 59 -13.50 2.75 -11.80
CA LEU A 59 -14.83 2.49 -11.24
C LEU A 59 -15.77 3.70 -11.40
N ALA A 60 -15.25 4.92 -11.20
CA ALA A 60 -16.03 6.13 -11.41
C ALA A 60 -16.44 6.35 -12.87
N MET A 61 -15.67 5.83 -13.83
CA MET A 61 -16.00 5.83 -15.26
C MET A 61 -16.97 4.70 -15.66
N GLY A 62 -17.44 3.89 -14.70
CA GLY A 62 -18.41 2.81 -14.95
C GLY A 62 -17.81 1.46 -15.30
N TYR A 63 -16.48 1.31 -15.27
CA TYR A 63 -15.85 0.00 -15.45
C TYR A 63 -16.13 -0.91 -14.25
N SER A 64 -16.38 -2.18 -14.53
CA SER A 64 -16.46 -3.22 -13.51
C SER A 64 -15.07 -3.64 -13.02
N VAL A 65 -15.02 -4.20 -11.81
CA VAL A 65 -13.78 -4.73 -11.22
C VAL A 65 -13.19 -5.85 -12.08
N ALA A 66 -14.03 -6.63 -12.76
CA ALA A 66 -13.58 -7.69 -13.67
C ALA A 66 -12.87 -7.13 -14.91
N GLU A 67 -13.42 -6.08 -15.53
CA GLU A 67 -12.80 -5.40 -16.68
C GLU A 67 -11.49 -4.72 -16.28
N ILE A 68 -11.48 -4.06 -15.11
CA ILE A 68 -10.27 -3.44 -14.56
C ILE A 68 -9.19 -4.51 -14.37
N LYS A 69 -9.53 -5.67 -13.78
CA LYS A 69 -8.61 -6.79 -13.57
C LYS A 69 -8.05 -7.34 -14.88
N ALA A 70 -8.89 -7.53 -15.90
CA ALA A 70 -8.45 -8.00 -17.21
C ALA A 70 -7.39 -7.06 -17.81
N ARG A 71 -7.55 -5.74 -17.60
CA ARG A 71 -6.58 -4.72 -18.03
C ARG A 71 -5.33 -4.63 -17.14
N TRP A 72 -5.43 -5.04 -15.88
CA TRP A 72 -4.40 -4.84 -14.84
C TRP A 72 -3.18 -5.79 -14.91
N GLY A 73 -3.22 -6.79 -15.80
CA GLY A 73 -2.16 -7.79 -15.99
C GLY A 73 -1.19 -7.49 -17.14
N VAL A 74 -1.46 -6.47 -17.96
CA VAL A 74 -0.70 -6.22 -19.20
C VAL A 74 0.53 -5.33 -18.99
N ASP A 75 0.62 -4.60 -17.86
CA ASP A 75 1.46 -3.39 -17.81
C ASP A 75 2.30 -3.20 -16.52
N ARG A 76 2.70 -4.28 -15.81
CA ARG A 76 3.54 -4.12 -14.60
C ARG A 76 5.03 -4.31 -14.87
N PRO A 77 5.87 -3.26 -14.74
CA PRO A 77 7.31 -3.45 -14.55
C PRO A 77 7.57 -4.09 -13.18
N LYS A 78 8.51 -5.05 -13.15
CA LYS A 78 8.97 -5.72 -11.93
C LYS A 78 9.69 -4.69 -11.04
N PRO A 79 9.50 -4.68 -9.70
CA PRO A 79 10.16 -3.70 -8.85
C PRO A 79 11.68 -3.96 -8.76
N GLN A 80 12.49 -2.95 -9.11
CA GLN A 80 13.96 -2.97 -9.03
C GLN A 80 14.45 -2.11 -7.85
N GLU A 81 15.19 -2.76 -6.95
CA GLU A 81 16.26 -2.42 -5.97
C GLU A 81 16.50 -0.99 -5.39
N THR A 82 16.46 -0.95 -4.04
CA THR A 82 17.36 -0.29 -3.04
C THR A 82 17.45 1.25 -2.93
N ILE A 83 16.98 1.79 -1.79
CA ILE A 83 17.48 3.05 -1.18
C ILE A 83 17.30 3.00 0.35
N GLU A 84 18.31 3.47 1.07
CA GLU A 84 18.49 3.44 2.53
C GLU A 84 17.44 4.29 3.28
N SER A 85 16.95 3.79 4.43
CA SER A 85 15.89 4.44 5.24
C SER A 85 16.41 5.67 6.01
N PRO A 86 15.73 6.84 5.94
CA PRO A 86 16.13 8.05 6.65
C PRO A 86 15.60 8.12 8.10
N TYR A 87 14.85 7.12 8.58
CA TYR A 87 14.33 7.14 9.95
C TYR A 87 15.35 6.57 10.93
N LYS A 88 16.22 7.45 11.43
CA LYS A 88 16.96 7.26 12.68
C LYS A 88 15.95 7.07 13.81
N THR A 89 15.84 5.86 14.36
CA THR A 89 15.21 5.66 15.66
C THR A 89 15.94 6.53 16.67
N ARG A 90 15.29 7.57 17.18
CA ARG A 90 15.77 8.22 18.41
C ARG A 90 15.75 7.13 19.49
N ALA A 91 16.94 6.68 19.88
CA ALA A 91 17.14 5.98 21.13
C ALA A 91 16.67 6.93 22.25
N THR A 92 15.57 6.60 22.91
CA THR A 92 15.26 7.14 24.23
C THR A 92 16.19 6.43 25.20
N LYS A 93 17.34 7.04 25.49
CA LYS A 93 18.08 6.80 26.73
C LYS A 93 17.30 7.51 27.83
N GLY A 94 17.04 6.81 28.92
CA GLY A 94 16.13 7.24 29.98
C GLY A 94 16.65 8.36 30.87
N GLU A 95 15.95 8.45 32.00
CA GLU A 95 16.19 9.23 33.22
C GLU A 95 15.16 10.37 33.46
N ASP A 96 14.65 10.35 34.70
CA ASP A 96 14.12 11.47 35.49
C ASP A 96 12.59 11.58 35.72
N THR A 97 12.18 10.85 36.77
CA THR A 97 11.42 11.26 37.98
C THR A 97 10.16 12.12 37.82
N TYR A 98 9.03 11.56 38.31
CA TYR A 98 7.78 12.27 38.55
C TYR A 98 7.84 12.93 39.94
N GLU A 99 7.67 14.26 40.00
CA GLU A 99 7.03 14.95 41.13
C GLU A 99 5.63 15.40 40.71
#